data_AF-A0A8S3G8R8-F1
#
_entry.id   AF-A0A8S3G8R8-F1
#
_cell.length_a   1.000
_cell.length_b   1.000
_cell.length_c   1.000
_cell.angle_alpha   90.00
_cell.angle_beta   90.00
_cell.angle_gamma   90.00
#
_symmetry.space_group_name_H-M   'P 1'
#
loop_
_entity.id
_entity.type
_entity.pdbx_description
1 polymer ?
#
loop_
_entity_poly.entity_id
_entity_poly.type
_entity_poly.pdbx_seq_one_letter_code
_entity_poly.pdbx_strand_id
1 'polypeptide(L)' 'MKVPTAIFSGGEDWVADPDDVSFILDNVQSLVYQKFIPDYNHIDFIWAMDANQFVYADLLNVMEKYHPP' A
#
# COMPACT_ATOMS: atom_id res chain seq x y z
N MET A 1 5.30 -1.36 -16.18
CA MET A 1 5.16 -0.07 -15.47
C MET A 1 6.53 0.29 -14.89
N LYS A 2 7.13 1.44 -15.26
CA LYS A 2 8.49 1.84 -14.81
C LYS A 2 8.51 2.92 -13.74
N VAL A 3 7.34 3.39 -13.33
CA VAL A 3 7.20 4.43 -12.31
C VAL A 3 7.46 3.79 -10.93
N PRO A 4 8.31 4.39 -10.08
CA PRO A 4 8.44 4.01 -8.68
C PRO A 4 7.06 3.88 -8.01
N THR A 5 6.71 2.69 -7.55
CA THR A 5 5.38 2.39 -7.03
C THR A 5 5.51 1.87 -5.59
N ALA A 6 4.73 2.45 -4.68
CA ALA A 6 4.54 1.94 -3.33
C ALA A 6 3.15 1.30 -3.24
N ILE A 7 3.05 0.12 -2.62
CA ILE A 7 1.79 -0.62 -2.50
C ILE A 7 1.45 -0.85 -1.02
N PHE A 8 0.21 -0.55 -0.65
CA PHE A 8 -0.38 -0.91 0.62
C PHE A 8 -1.56 -1.84 0.33
N SER A 9 -1.66 -2.97 1.02
CA SER A 9 -2.71 -3.99 0.80
C SER A 9 -3.24 -4.57 2.10
N GLY A 10 -4.49 -5.04 2.06
CA GLY A 10 -5.26 -5.50 3.22
C GLY A 10 -5.54 -6.99 3.14
N GLY A 11 -5.54 -7.70 4.28
CA GLY A 11 -5.83 -9.14 4.31
C GLY A 11 -7.32 -9.48 4.25
N GLU A 12 -8.18 -8.56 4.69
CA GLU A 12 -9.65 -8.68 4.63
C GLU A 12 -10.25 -7.90 3.45
N ASP A 13 -9.43 -7.44 2.51
CA ASP A 13 -9.89 -6.73 1.32
C ASP A 13 -10.56 -7.72 0.35
N TRP A 14 -11.84 -7.52 0.06
CA TRP A 14 -12.60 -8.36 -0.88
C TRP A 14 -12.64 -7.79 -2.31
N VAL A 15 -12.19 -6.55 -2.51
CA VAL A 15 -12.18 -5.87 -3.81
C VAL A 15 -10.80 -5.95 -4.44
N ALA A 16 -9.75 -5.72 -3.65
CA ALA A 16 -8.36 -5.93 -4.01
C ALA A 16 -7.80 -7.08 -3.15
N ASP A 17 -8.27 -8.29 -3.42
CA ASP A 17 -7.98 -9.45 -2.60
C ASP A 17 -6.50 -9.86 -2.61
N PRO A 18 -6.03 -10.58 -1.58
CA PRO A 18 -4.63 -10.95 -1.45
C PRO A 18 -4.05 -11.77 -2.62
N ASP A 19 -4.87 -12.57 -3.31
CA ASP A 19 -4.39 -13.40 -4.42
C ASP A 19 -4.08 -12.51 -5.64
N ASP A 20 -4.98 -11.59 -5.99
CA ASP A 20 -4.77 -10.61 -7.06
C ASP A 20 -3.63 -9.64 -6.73
N VAL A 21 -3.53 -9.18 -5.47
CA VAL A 21 -2.41 -8.34 -5.04
C VAL A 21 -1.08 -9.08 -5.13
N SER A 22 -1.03 -10.35 -4.73
CA SER A 22 0.17 -11.20 -4.85
C SER A 22 0.63 -11.28 -6.31
N PHE A 23 -0.30 -11.51 -7.25
CA PHE A 23 -0.01 -11.48 -8.67
C PHE A 23 0.56 -10.12 -9.13
N ILE A 24 0.02 -9.01 -8.65
CA ILE A 24 0.53 -7.66 -8.99
C ILE A 24 1.96 -7.46 -8.45
N LEU A 25 2.23 -7.87 -7.20
CA LEU A 25 3.53 -7.74 -6.56
C LEU A 25 4.62 -8.51 -7.32
N ASP A 26 4.30 -9.70 -7.85
CA ASP A 26 5.21 -10.50 -8.67
C ASP A 26 5.53 -9.85 -10.04
N ASN A 27 4.66 -8.97 -10.52
CA ASN A 27 4.72 -8.44 -11.89
C ASN A 27 5.08 -6.93 -11.97
N VAL A 28 5.13 -6.22 -10.85
CA VAL A 28 5.48 -4.80 -10.82
C VAL A 28 7.00 -4.60 -10.84
N GLN A 29 7.50 -3.92 -11.87
CA GLN A 29 8.95 -3.81 -12.12
C GLN A 29 9.67 -2.77 -11.25
N SER A 30 8.95 -1.86 -10.62
CA SER A 30 9.52 -0.71 -9.90
C SER A 30 8.88 -0.53 -8.52
N LEU A 31 8.72 -1.64 -7.80
CA LEU A 31 8.26 -1.64 -6.40
C LEU A 31 9.31 -1.01 -5.50
N VAL A 32 8.98 0.11 -4.86
CA VAL A 32 9.89 0.82 -3.95
C VAL A 32 9.51 0.67 -2.49
N TYR A 33 8.29 0.23 -2.22
CA TYR A 33 7.77 -0.02 -0.89
C TYR A 33 6.56 -0.95 -0.97
N GLN A 34 6.43 -1.84 0.01
CA GLN A 34 5.23 -2.66 0.18
C GLN A 34 4.87 -2.76 1.66
N LYS A 35 3.57 -2.72 1.98
CA LYS A 35 3.07 -3.01 3.31
C LYS A 35 1.74 -3.76 3.23
N PHE A 36 1.70 -4.90 3.91
CA PHE A 36 0.50 -5.71 4.08
C PHE A 36 -0.06 -5.50 5.48
N ILE A 37 -1.36 -5.26 5.59
CA ILE A 37 -2.08 -5.02 6.84
C ILE A 37 -3.18 -6.09 6.95
N PRO A 38 -2.94 -7.17 7.72
CA PRO A 38 -3.83 -8.34 7.72
C PRO A 38 -5.30 -8.00 8.00
N ASP A 39 -5.55 -7.09 8.94
CA ASP A 39 -6.89 -6.79 9.42
C ASP A 39 -7.61 -5.68 8.62
N TYR A 40 -6.97 -5.13 7.56
CA TYR A 40 -7.60 -4.10 6.73
C TYR A 40 -8.47 -4.72 5.63
N ASN A 41 -9.69 -4.18 5.50
CA ASN A 41 -10.53 -4.33 4.33
C ASN A 41 -10.32 -3.17 3.33
N HIS A 42 -11.09 -3.17 2.24
CA HIS A 42 -10.94 -2.20 1.16
C HIS A 42 -11.09 -0.73 1.57
N ILE A 43 -12.00 -0.45 2.50
CA ILE A 43 -12.38 0.92 2.85
C ILE A 43 -11.48 1.48 3.97
N ASP A 44 -10.79 0.61 4.71
CA ASP A 44 -9.94 0.99 5.83
C ASP A 44 -8.78 1.91 5.43
N PHE A 45 -8.27 1.79 4.21
CA PHE A 45 -7.25 2.71 3.67
C PHE A 45 -7.69 4.18 3.64
N ILE A 46 -9.00 4.44 3.70
CA ILE A 46 -9.58 5.79 3.67
C ILE A 46 -10.25 6.13 5.02
N TRP A 47 -10.92 5.17 5.68
CA TRP A 47 -11.80 5.45 6.83
C TRP A 47 -11.42 4.76 8.13
N ALA A 48 -10.40 3.89 8.17
CA ALA A 48 -9.98 3.30 9.44
C ALA A 48 -9.43 4.37 10.38
N MET A 49 -9.82 4.28 11.66
CA MET A 49 -9.40 5.24 12.69
C MET A 49 -7.88 5.24 12.92
N ASP A 50 -7.20 4.16 12.53
CA ASP A 50 -5.77 3.96 12.67
C ASP A 50 -5.00 4.05 11.33
N ALA A 51 -5.65 4.47 10.23
CA ALA A 51 -5.00 4.62 8.92
C ALA A 51 -3.86 5.63 8.94
N ASN A 52 -3.92 6.62 9.84
CA ASN A 52 -2.82 7.55 10.06
C ASN A 52 -1.54 6.86 10.57
N GLN A 53 -1.67 5.80 11.37
CA GLN A 53 -0.58 5.04 11.95
C GLN A 53 -0.07 3.98 10.98
N PHE A 54 -0.99 3.26 10.33
CA PHE A 54 -0.63 2.11 9.50
C PHE A 54 -0.39 2.43 8.03
N VAL A 55 -0.90 3.55 7.49
CA VAL A 55 -0.76 3.90 6.07
C VAL A 55 -0.12 5.27 5.89
N TYR A 56 -0.70 6.33 6.47
CA TYR A 56 -0.35 7.70 6.07
C TYR A 56 1.05 8.14 6.51
N ALA A 57 1.50 7.71 7.69
CA ALA A 57 2.87 7.98 8.14
C ALA A 57 3.91 7.42 7.17
N ASP A 58 3.73 6.17 6.72
CA ASP A 58 4.64 5.52 5.78
C ASP A 58 4.54 6.14 4.37
N LEU A 59 3.33 6.49 3.94
CA LEU A 59 3.10 7.20 2.67
C LEU A 59 3.89 8.52 2.62
N LEU A 60 3.79 9.33 3.67
CA LEU A 60 4.50 10.61 3.75
C LEU A 60 6.02 10.42 3.74
N ASN A 61 6.54 9.41 4.45
CA ASN A 61 7.97 9.07 4.41
C ASN A 61 8.43 8.67 3.01
N VAL A 62 7.62 7.91 2.26
CA VAL A 62 7.90 7.57 0.86
C VAL A 62 7.90 8.83 0.00
N MET A 63 6.91 9.72 0.17
CA MET A 63 6.85 10.98 -0.60
C MET A 63 8.07 11.87 -0.34
N GLU A 64 8.46 12.08 0.93
CA GLU A 64 9.63 12.89 1.30
C GLU A 64 10.93 12.32 0.71
N LYS A 65 11.07 10.98 0.68
CA LYS A 65 12.24 10.32 0.09
C LYS A 65 12.39 10.60 -1.41
N TYR A 66 11.29 10.68 -2.16
CA TYR A 66 11.32 10.86 -3.62
C TYR A 66 11.08 12.31 -4.07
N HIS A 67 10.51 13.15 -3.21
CA HIS A 67 10.23 14.55 -3.42
C HIS A 67 10.63 15.37 -2.17
N PRO A 68 11.93 15.45 -1.85
CA PRO A 68 12.40 16.33 -0.80
C PRO A 68 12.08 17.80 -1.14
N PRO A 69 11.95 18.68 -0.13
CA PRO A 69 11.69 20.11 -0.34
C PRO A 69 12.75 20.82 -1.19
#